data_AF-A0A3S9PD90-F1
#
_entry.id   AF-A0A3S9PD90-F1
#
_cell.length_a   1.000
_cell.length_b   1.000
_cell.length_c   1.000
_cell.angle_alpha   90.00
_cell.angle_beta   90.00
_cell.angle_gamma   90.00
#
_symmetry.space_group_name_H-M   'P 1'
#
loop_
_entity.id
_entity.type
_entity.pdbx_description
1 polymer ?
#
loop_
_entity_poly.entity_id
_entity_poly.type
_entity_poly.pdbx_seq_one_letter_code
_entity_poly.pdbx_strand_id
1 'polypeptide(L)' 'MPDAIYSMECMTCGAVSEVTDNDAGPGQYWSLSHAGRNSDCRVFKLHTETYWQTEPACGNPHANVKRREPWSEARR' A
#
# COMPACT_ATOMS: atom_id res chain seq x y z
N MET A 1 -2.15 15.16 -4.81
CA MET A 1 -1.79 13.97 -5.61
C MET A 1 -2.73 12.85 -5.20
N PRO A 2 -3.07 11.89 -6.07
CA PRO A 2 -3.86 10.73 -5.66
C PRO A 2 -3.11 9.95 -4.58
N ASP A 3 -3.85 9.36 -3.64
CA ASP A 3 -3.31 8.42 -2.67
C ASP A 3 -3.16 7.04 -3.34
N ALA A 4 -2.42 6.13 -2.71
CA ALA A 4 -2.21 4.81 -3.29
C ALA A 4 -2.02 3.71 -2.25
N ILE A 5 -2.50 2.51 -2.57
CA ILE A 5 -2.22 1.28 -1.84
C ILE A 5 -1.07 0.56 -2.54
N TYR A 6 -0.08 0.10 -1.77
CA TYR A 6 1.13 -0.54 -2.28
C TYR A 6 1.30 -1.96 -1.73
N SER A 7 1.82 -2.86 -2.56
CA SER A 7 2.43 -4.12 -2.12
C SER A 7 3.48 -4.59 -3.14
N MET A 8 4.36 -5.50 -2.71
CA MET A 8 5.41 -6.08 -3.55
C MET A 8 5.25 -7.59 -3.65
N GLU A 9 5.50 -8.15 -4.82
CA GLU A 9 5.54 -9.59 -5.07
C GLU A 9 6.93 -9.98 -5.57
N CYS A 10 7.57 -10.96 -4.95
CA CYS A 10 8.81 -11.55 -5.45
C CYS A 10 8.51 -12.41 -6.68
N MET A 11 9.09 -12.07 -7.83
CA MET A 11 8.83 -12.80 -9.09
C MET A 11 9.52 -14.16 -9.15
N THR A 12 10.48 -14.42 -8.26
CA THR A 12 11.19 -15.71 -8.20
C THR A 12 10.42 -16.74 -7.38
N CYS A 13 9.92 -16.36 -6.19
CA CYS A 13 9.31 -17.30 -5.24
C CYS A 13 7.83 -17.05 -4.94
N GLY A 14 7.24 -15.97 -5.48
CA GLY A 14 5.84 -15.61 -5.28
C GLY A 14 5.50 -15.04 -3.90
N ALA A 15 6.50 -14.81 -3.02
CA ALA A 15 6.25 -14.18 -1.72
C ALA A 15 5.72 -12.75 -1.90
N VAL A 16 4.76 -12.35 -1.07
CA VAL A 16 4.12 -11.03 -1.13
C VAL A 16 4.38 -10.26 0.16
N SER A 17 4.64 -8.96 0.06
CA SER A 17 4.77 -8.06 1.21
C SER A 17 3.41 -7.79 1.85
N GLU A 18 3.43 -7.17 3.03
CA GLU A 18 2.22 -6.54 3.56
C GLU A 18 1.74 -5.42 2.62
N VAL A 19 0.43 -5.15 2.69
CA VAL A 19 -0.24 -4.08 1.97
C VAL A 19 -0.18 -2.80 2.81
N THR A 20 0.31 -1.72 2.23
CA THR A 20 0.47 -0.43 2.93
C THR A 20 -0.32 0.68 2.24
N ASP A 21 -0.84 1.60 3.04
CA ASP A 21 -1.63 2.73 2.56
C ASP A 21 -0.79 4.01 2.52
N ASN A 22 -0.75 4.60 1.33
CA ASN A 22 -0.06 5.84 0.97
C ASN A 22 1.42 5.92 1.39
N ASP A 23 2.05 4.78 1.64
CA ASP A 23 3.47 4.66 1.98
C ASP A 23 4.07 3.42 1.30
N ALA A 24 4.96 3.62 0.32
CA ALA A 24 5.65 2.54 -0.38
C ALA A 24 6.93 2.07 0.35
N GLY A 25 7.40 2.81 1.37
CA GLY A 25 8.64 2.54 2.09
C GLY A 25 8.72 1.13 2.68
N PRO A 26 7.68 0.63 3.37
CA PRO A 26 7.69 -0.73 3.91
C PRO A 26 7.82 -1.80 2.84
N GLY A 27 7.15 -1.64 1.69
CA GLY A 27 7.30 -2.57 0.55
C GLY A 27 8.72 -2.58 -0.03
N GLN A 28 9.35 -1.40 -0.13
CA GLN A 28 10.75 -1.28 -0.56
C GLN A 28 11.71 -1.92 0.45
N TYR A 29 11.53 -1.68 1.75
CA TYR A 29 12.37 -2.29 2.78
C TYR A 29 12.22 -3.82 2.80
N TRP A 30 10.99 -4.30 2.62
CA TRP A 30 10.69 -5.73 2.53
C TRP A 30 11.44 -6.37 1.35
N SER A 31 11.44 -5.77 0.16
CA SER A 31 12.10 -6.37 -1.01
C SER A 31 13.63 -6.42 -0.84
N LEU A 32 14.24 -5.37 -0.27
CA LEU A 32 15.66 -5.34 0.06
C LEU A 32 16.02 -6.42 1.10
N SER A 33 15.26 -6.51 2.19
CA SER A 33 15.47 -7.54 3.21
C SER A 33 15.25 -8.95 2.65
N HIS A 34 14.28 -9.14 1.75
CA HIS A 34 14.00 -10.44 1.14
C HIS A 34 15.13 -10.89 0.22
N ALA A 35 15.63 -9.99 -0.64
CA ALA A 35 16.77 -10.26 -1.51
C ALA A 35 18.07 -10.52 -0.73
N GLY A 36 18.25 -9.85 0.42
CA GLY A 36 19.40 -10.08 1.31
C GLY A 36 19.41 -11.46 1.97
N ARG A 37 18.22 -12.04 2.24
CA ARG A 37 18.08 -13.38 2.82
C ARG A 37 18.01 -14.50 1.77
N ASN A 38 17.55 -14.18 0.56
CA ASN A 38 17.40 -15.12 -0.55
C ASN A 38 18.11 -14.58 -1.79
N SER A 39 19.35 -15.01 -2.02
CA SER A 39 20.24 -14.41 -3.04
C SER A 39 19.73 -14.50 -4.47
N ASP A 40 18.83 -15.44 -4.78
CA ASP A 40 18.23 -15.64 -6.11
C ASP A 40 16.97 -14.79 -6.34
N CYS A 41 16.43 -14.18 -5.28
CA CYS A 41 15.24 -13.34 -5.33
C CYS A 41 15.63 -11.88 -5.58
N ARG A 42 15.77 -11.51 -6.86
CA ARG A 42 16.27 -10.18 -7.27
C ARG A 42 15.25 -9.30 -8.00
N VAL A 43 14.12 -9.88 -8.42
CA VAL A 43 13.11 -9.19 -9.21
C VAL A 43 11.81 -9.16 -8.43
N PHE A 44 11.27 -7.96 -8.24
CA PHE A 44 10.03 -7.73 -7.51
C PHE A 44 9.06 -6.93 -8.38
N LYS A 45 7.81 -7.37 -8.42
CA LYS A 45 6.71 -6.63 -9.05
C LYS A 45 6.08 -5.74 -7.99
N LEU A 46 5.94 -4.47 -8.31
CA LEU A 46 5.16 -3.52 -7.54
C LEU A 46 3.69 -3.62 -7.97
N HIS A 47 2.80 -3.85 -7.02
CA HIS A 47 1.36 -3.67 -7.17
C HIS A 47 0.99 -2.30 -6.61
N THR A 48 0.26 -1.51 -7.38
CA THR A 48 -0.19 -0.17 -6.97
C THR A 48 -1.62 0.04 -7.41
N GLU A 49 -2.47 0.42 -6.46
CA GLU A 49 -3.82 0.91 -6.72
C GLU A 49 -3.93 2.36 -6.28
N THR A 50 -4.09 3.27 -7.23
CA THR A 50 -4.20 4.71 -6.96
C THR A 50 -5.66 5.14 -6.86
N TYR A 51 -5.98 6.01 -5.91
CA TYR A 51 -7.33 6.49 -5.68
C TYR A 51 -7.36 7.99 -5.30
N TRP A 52 -8.53 8.60 -5.46
CA TRP A 52 -8.78 9.97 -5.00
C TRP A 52 -9.66 9.92 -3.76
N GLN A 53 -9.18 10.50 -2.67
CA GLN A 53 -9.98 10.73 -1.48
C GLN A 53 -10.36 12.20 -1.38
N THR A 54 -11.65 12.46 -1.12
CA THR A 54 -12.16 13.80 -0.88
C THR A 54 -12.74 13.88 0.52
N GLU A 55 -12.41 14.93 1.26
CA GLU A 55 -13.05 15.22 2.54
C GLU A 55 -14.23 16.17 2.33
N PRO A 56 -15.39 15.93 2.98
CA PRO A 56 -16.50 16.87 2.96
C PRO A 56 -16.06 18.25 3.46
N ALA A 57 -16.56 19.31 2.83
CA ALA A 57 -16.33 20.66 3.30
C ALA A 57 -16.79 20.84 4.76
N CYS A 58 -16.09 21.70 5.51
CA CYS A 58 -16.48 22.05 6.87
C CYS A 58 -17.93 22.58 6.88
N GLY A 59 -18.75 22.08 7.81
CA GLY A 59 -20.17 22.46 7.92
C GLY A 59 -21.10 21.77 6.94
N ASN A 60 -20.63 20.80 6.15
CA ASN A 60 -21.51 20.00 5.29
C ASN A 60 -22.52 19.22 6.16
N PRO A 61 -23.85 19.44 6.00
CA PRO A 61 -24.88 18.78 6.80
C PRO A 61 -24.96 17.26 6.58
N HIS A 62 -24.31 16.75 5.54
CA HIS A 62 -24.18 15.33 5.24
C HIS A 62 -22.81 14.74 5.63
N ALA A 63 -21.95 15.50 6.31
CA ALA A 63 -20.68 14.97 6.80
C ALA A 63 -20.94 13.95 7.91
N ASN A 64 -21.08 12.68 7.56
CA ASN A 64 -20.88 11.60 8.51
C ASN A 64 -19.39 11.61 8.90
N VAL A 65 -19.09 12.17 10.07
CA VAL A 65 -17.73 12.29 10.64
C VAL A 65 -17.19 10.89 10.94
N LYS A 66 -16.78 10.17 9.91
CA LYS A 66 -15.96 8.96 10.04
C LYS A 66 -14.51 9.41 9.96
N ARG A 67 -13.75 9.07 11.01
CA ARG A 67 -12.30 9.26 11.07
C ARG A 67 -11.65 8.56 9.86
N ARG A 68 -10.58 9.14 9.33
CA ARG A 68 -9.75 8.53 8.28
C ARG A 68 -9.23 7.17 8.77
N GLU A 69 -9.74 6.10 8.20
CA GLU A 69 -9.22 4.74 8.37
C GLU A 69 -8.33 4.41 7.16
N PRO A 70 -7.22 3.67 7.35
CA PRO A 70 -6.38 3.25 6.23
C PRO A 70 -7.19 2.42 5.24
N TRP A 71 -7.12 2.75 3.95
CA TRP A 71 -7.83 2.01 2.91
C TRP A 71 -7.28 0.59 2.70
N SER A 72 -6.09 0.30 3.22
CA SER A 72 -5.53 -1.05 3.27
C SER A 72 -6.34 -2.02 4.15
N GLU A 73 -7.04 -1.53 5.18
CA GLU A 73 -7.85 -2.38 6.08
C GLU A 73 -9.21 -2.77 5.48
N ALA A 74 -9.79 -1.91 4.64
CA ALA A 74 -11.09 -2.15 4.00
C ALA A 74 -11.08 -3.26 2.94
N ARG A 75 -9.89 -3.75 2.54
CA ARG A 75 -9.70 -4.79 1.51
C ARG A 75 -9.00 -6.05 2.00
N ARG A 76 -8.94 -6.27 3.32
CA ARG A 76 -8.39 -7.50 3.89
C ARG A 76 -9.34 -8.69 3.74
#